data_AF-C6X136-F1
#
_entry.id   AF-C6X136-F1
#
_cell.length_a   1.000
_cell.length_b   1.000
_cell.length_c   1.000
_cell.angle_alpha   90.00
_cell.angle_beta   90.00
_cell.angle_gamma   90.00
#
_symmetry.space_group_name_H-M   'P 1'
#
loop_
_entity.id
_entity.type
_entity.pdbx_description
1 polymer ?
#
loop_
_entity_poly.entity_id
_entity_poly.type
_entity_poly.pdbx_seq_one_letter_code
_entity_poly.pdbx_strand_id
1 'polypeptide(L)'
;MMKKLLFAVVLISGWSFGQETVKDSKGNSIKLNSDKTWEYVPNAEPGKLQMSDFTPLSTKISAGVLPKKKIAVLNGVNEPTETEFLFLSDRDKFANITIEKINRMIDLSRAALIVKSRNWPSFSPKAVTVAWSDSTNSWMIGWTYTILNTDAEPTEQYKIYYFTNESEELFERD
;
A
#
# COMPACT_ATOMS: atom_id res chain seq x y z
N MET A 1 -24.26 30.29 -26.71
CA MET A 1 -23.86 29.02 -26.06
C MET A 1 -22.41 28.74 -26.43
N MET A 2 -21.44 29.21 -25.63
CA MET A 2 -20.00 29.03 -25.89
C MET A 2 -19.42 28.03 -24.87
N LYS A 3 -18.83 26.95 -25.36
CA LYS A 3 -18.09 25.95 -24.57
C LYS A 3 -16.81 26.61 -24.04
N LYS A 4 -16.63 26.61 -22.72
CA LYS A 4 -15.40 27.08 -22.07
C LYS A 4 -14.28 26.06 -22.34
N LEU A 5 -13.27 26.45 -23.10
CA LEU A 5 -11.97 25.76 -23.11
C LEU A 5 -11.23 26.16 -21.83
N LEU A 6 -10.91 25.19 -20.97
CA LEU A 6 -9.93 25.41 -19.90
C LEU A 6 -8.52 25.31 -20.50
N PHE A 7 -7.75 26.37 -20.38
CA PHE A 7 -6.31 26.39 -20.64
C PHE A 7 -5.58 25.74 -19.45
N ALA A 8 -4.82 24.68 -19.71
CA ALA A 8 -3.80 24.20 -18.79
C ALA A 8 -2.53 25.04 -18.98
N VAL A 9 -2.14 25.80 -17.97
CA VAL A 9 -0.89 26.56 -17.95
C VAL A 9 0.22 25.63 -17.45
N VAL A 10 1.14 25.26 -18.34
CA VAL A 10 2.36 24.51 -18.00
C VAL A 10 3.50 25.52 -17.90
N LEU A 11 3.99 25.77 -16.68
CA LEU A 11 5.24 26.49 -16.45
C LEU A 11 6.38 25.49 -16.57
N ILE A 12 7.14 25.57 -17.68
CA ILE A 12 8.32 24.76 -17.91
C ILE A 12 9.53 25.61 -17.54
N SER A 13 10.22 25.25 -16.46
CA SER A 13 11.55 25.76 -16.16
C SER A 13 12.46 24.63 -15.70
N GLY A 14 13.35 24.21 -16.60
CA GLY A 14 14.75 23.94 -16.31
C GLY A 14 15.12 22.72 -15.47
N TRP A 15 15.59 21.68 -16.18
CA TRP A 15 16.66 20.74 -15.84
C TRP A 15 16.30 19.38 -15.24
N SER A 16 17.00 18.37 -15.77
CA SER A 16 16.85 16.91 -15.66
C SER A 16 15.66 16.33 -16.45
N PHE A 17 15.97 15.62 -17.55
CA PHE A 17 15.03 14.73 -18.24
C PHE A 17 14.76 13.50 -17.34
N GLY A 18 14.07 13.73 -16.23
CA GLY A 18 13.24 12.70 -15.61
C GLY A 18 12.00 12.55 -16.48
N GLN A 19 11.64 11.33 -16.80
CA GLN A 19 10.42 11.00 -17.53
C GLN A 19 9.22 11.69 -16.86
N GLU A 20 8.64 12.71 -17.53
CA GLU A 20 7.56 13.51 -16.95
C GLU A 20 6.31 12.65 -16.80
N THR A 21 5.95 12.40 -15.54
CA THR A 21 4.69 11.75 -15.17
C THR A 21 3.72 12.86 -14.77
N VAL A 22 2.62 13.01 -15.51
CA VAL A 22 1.60 14.05 -15.28
C VAL A 22 0.34 13.38 -14.70
N LYS A 23 -0.36 14.04 -13.78
CA LYS A 23 -1.64 13.54 -13.24
C LYS A 23 -2.84 14.13 -13.98
N ASP A 24 -3.83 13.31 -14.31
CA ASP A 24 -5.12 13.76 -14.85
C ASP A 24 -6.04 14.30 -13.75
N SER A 25 -7.21 14.83 -14.14
CA SER A 25 -8.20 15.41 -13.22
C SER A 25 -8.86 14.39 -12.28
N LYS A 26 -8.64 13.09 -12.50
CA LYS A 26 -9.07 11.97 -11.65
C LYS A 26 -7.91 11.37 -10.85
N GLY A 27 -6.69 11.94 -10.96
CA GLY A 27 -5.49 11.49 -10.27
C GLY A 27 -4.70 10.39 -11.00
N ASN A 28 -5.04 10.04 -12.23
CA ASN A 28 -4.35 9.01 -13.01
C ASN A 28 -3.01 9.54 -13.57
N SER A 29 -1.97 8.72 -13.63
CA SER A 29 -0.68 9.11 -14.20
C SER A 29 -0.71 8.90 -15.69
N ILE A 30 -0.11 9.82 -16.40
CA ILE A 30 0.10 9.74 -17.83
C ILE A 30 1.60 9.87 -18.03
N LYS A 31 2.17 8.89 -18.74
CA LYS A 31 3.57 8.91 -19.15
C LYS A 31 3.64 9.33 -20.60
N LEU A 32 4.47 10.33 -20.86
CA LEU A 32 4.84 10.70 -22.22
C LEU A 32 6.06 9.88 -22.63
N ASN A 33 5.89 9.02 -23.63
CA ASN A 33 6.99 8.23 -24.19
C ASN A 33 7.87 9.08 -25.11
N SER A 34 9.10 8.64 -25.34
CA SER A 34 10.07 9.34 -26.21
C SER A 34 9.63 9.40 -27.67
N ASP A 35 8.76 8.50 -28.09
CA ASP A 35 8.13 8.47 -29.41
C ASP A 35 6.90 9.38 -29.52
N LYS A 36 6.65 10.21 -28.50
CA LYS A 36 5.51 11.13 -28.39
C LYS A 36 4.14 10.44 -28.36
N THR A 37 4.12 9.13 -28.07
CA THR A 37 2.88 8.44 -27.73
C THR A 37 2.54 8.67 -26.25
N TRP A 38 1.25 8.72 -25.97
CA TRP A 38 0.74 8.75 -24.61
C TRP A 38 0.43 7.32 -24.20
N GLU A 39 1.15 6.83 -23.21
CA GLU A 39 0.78 5.59 -22.56
C GLU A 39 -0.04 5.96 -21.33
N TYR A 40 -1.26 5.46 -21.29
CA TYR A 40 -1.96 5.35 -20.02
C TYR A 40 -1.18 4.35 -19.19
N VAL A 41 -0.25 4.86 -18.38
CA VAL A 41 0.28 4.09 -17.27
C VAL A 41 -0.88 4.05 -16.30
N PRO A 42 -1.48 2.89 -16.02
CA PRO A 42 -2.43 2.84 -14.94
C PRO A 42 -1.72 3.39 -13.70
N ASN A 43 -2.11 4.58 -13.25
CA ASN A 43 -2.04 4.86 -11.82
C ASN A 43 -3.07 3.93 -11.21
N ALA A 44 -2.67 2.70 -11.00
CA ALA A 44 -2.81 2.25 -9.65
C ALA A 44 -1.53 2.73 -8.97
N GLU A 45 -1.62 3.65 -8.01
CA GLU A 45 -0.90 3.28 -6.79
C GLU A 45 -1.44 1.88 -6.46
N PRO A 46 -0.62 0.83 -6.58
CA PRO A 46 -1.14 -0.53 -6.58
C PRO A 46 -2.08 -0.76 -5.40
N GLY A 47 -3.31 -1.18 -5.70
CA GLY A 47 -4.21 -1.82 -4.72
C GLY A 47 -4.58 -1.02 -3.48
N LYS A 48 -4.59 0.33 -3.50
CA LYS A 48 -5.06 1.11 -2.35
C LYS A 48 -6.47 0.69 -1.97
N LEU A 49 -6.62 0.40 -0.68
CA LEU A 49 -7.89 0.03 -0.08
C LEU A 49 -8.89 1.18 -0.24
N GLN A 50 -10.16 0.83 -0.41
CA GLN A 50 -11.29 1.75 -0.43
C GLN A 50 -12.31 1.34 0.63
N MET A 51 -13.18 2.25 1.06
CA MET A 51 -14.20 1.95 2.07
C MET A 51 -15.10 0.76 1.67
N SER A 52 -15.38 0.60 0.37
CA SER A 52 -16.15 -0.52 -0.17
C SER A 52 -15.52 -1.90 0.04
N ASP A 53 -14.25 -1.95 0.43
CA ASP A 53 -13.51 -3.19 0.67
C ASP A 53 -13.81 -3.81 2.03
N PHE A 54 -14.47 -3.06 2.91
CA PHE A 54 -14.73 -3.42 4.30
C PHE A 54 -16.20 -3.82 4.46
N THR A 55 -16.41 -5.01 5.00
CA THR A 55 -17.74 -5.56 5.26
C THR A 55 -18.08 -5.42 6.75
N PRO A 56 -19.16 -4.69 7.10
CA PRO A 56 -19.66 -4.66 8.46
C PRO A 56 -20.32 -5.98 8.84
N LEU A 57 -19.82 -6.59 9.90
CA LEU A 57 -20.45 -7.67 10.66
C LEU A 57 -21.15 -7.08 11.88
N SER A 58 -21.94 -7.86 12.62
CA SER A 58 -22.79 -7.37 13.73
C SER A 58 -22.03 -6.48 14.72
N THR A 59 -20.85 -6.90 15.19
CA THR A 59 -20.01 -6.15 16.12
C THR A 59 -18.63 -5.80 15.55
N LYS A 60 -18.30 -6.33 14.37
CA LYS A 60 -16.96 -6.26 13.77
C LYS A 60 -16.97 -5.64 12.38
N ILE A 61 -15.79 -5.26 11.91
CA ILE A 61 -15.50 -4.91 10.53
C ILE A 61 -14.43 -5.89 10.04
N SER A 62 -14.67 -6.46 8.86
CA SER A 62 -13.71 -7.38 8.24
C SER A 62 -13.52 -7.07 6.76
N ALA A 63 -12.32 -7.33 6.25
CA ALA A 63 -12.06 -7.40 4.82
C ALA A 63 -11.23 -8.65 4.55
N GLY A 64 -11.50 -9.35 3.46
CA GLY A 64 -10.70 -10.50 3.01
C GLY A 64 -10.87 -11.80 3.79
N VAL A 65 -11.80 -11.87 4.77
CA VAL A 65 -12.17 -13.15 5.43
C VAL A 65 -12.85 -14.07 4.43
N LEU A 66 -13.93 -13.62 3.79
CA LEU A 66 -14.66 -14.29 2.69
C LEU A 66 -15.43 -13.23 1.88
N PRO A 67 -15.17 -13.03 0.57
CA PRO A 67 -14.13 -13.68 -0.25
C PRO A 67 -12.70 -13.27 0.13
N LYS A 68 -11.73 -14.12 -0.18
CA LYS A 68 -10.30 -13.78 -0.06
C LYS A 68 -10.02 -12.55 -0.90
N LYS A 69 -9.62 -11.45 -0.26
CA LYS A 69 -9.27 -10.21 -0.93
C LYS A 69 -7.77 -10.21 -1.21
N LYS A 70 -7.40 -9.74 -2.41
CA LYS A 70 -6.01 -9.46 -2.76
C LYS A 70 -5.86 -7.96 -2.98
N ILE A 71 -4.73 -7.43 -2.55
CA ILE A 71 -4.28 -6.07 -2.87
C ILE A 71 -2.91 -6.16 -3.54
N ALA A 72 -2.58 -5.16 -4.34
CA ALA A 72 -1.26 -5.08 -4.93
C ALA A 72 -0.32 -4.36 -3.95
N VAL A 73 0.81 -5.00 -3.61
CA VAL A 73 1.85 -4.46 -2.73
C VAL A 73 3.17 -4.51 -3.48
N LEU A 74 4.01 -3.49 -3.32
CA LEU A 74 5.34 -3.47 -3.95
C LEU A 74 6.28 -4.51 -3.34
N ASN A 75 6.91 -5.31 -4.19
CA ASN A 75 7.97 -6.24 -3.83
C ASN A 75 9.31 -5.51 -3.56
N GLY A 76 10.38 -6.28 -3.39
CA GLY A 76 11.73 -5.77 -3.16
C GLY A 76 12.21 -4.77 -4.20
N VAL A 77 11.98 -5.06 -5.47
CA VAL A 77 12.40 -4.24 -6.62
C VAL A 77 11.36 -3.20 -7.05
N ASN A 78 10.39 -2.91 -6.18
CA ASN A 78 9.31 -1.95 -6.40
C ASN A 78 8.36 -2.31 -7.54
N GLU A 79 8.14 -3.60 -7.79
CA GLU A 79 7.10 -4.08 -8.70
C GLU A 79 5.84 -4.52 -7.93
N PRO A 80 4.63 -4.20 -8.41
CA PRO A 80 3.39 -4.66 -7.78
C PRO A 80 3.28 -6.19 -7.76
N THR A 81 2.94 -6.76 -6.61
CA THR A 81 2.68 -8.19 -6.41
C THR A 81 1.32 -8.39 -5.73
N GLU A 82 0.52 -9.34 -6.22
CA GLU A 82 -0.72 -9.73 -5.56
C GLU A 82 -0.44 -10.32 -4.18
N THR A 83 -0.97 -9.66 -3.15
CA THR A 83 -0.78 -10.01 -1.74
C THR A 83 -2.16 -10.25 -1.12
N GLU A 84 -2.33 -11.38 -0.42
CA GLU A 84 -3.57 -11.64 0.34
C GLU A 84 -3.74 -10.56 1.41
N PHE A 85 -4.95 -10.03 1.54
CA PHE A 85 -5.27 -8.98 2.49
C PHE A 85 -6.31 -9.46 3.50
N LEU A 86 -6.04 -9.23 4.77
CA LEU A 86 -6.98 -9.46 5.86
C LEU A 86 -7.09 -8.21 6.72
N PHE A 87 -8.32 -7.78 7.00
CA PHE A 87 -8.61 -6.76 7.99
C PHE A 87 -9.54 -7.31 9.06
N LEU A 88 -9.25 -7.04 10.33
CA LEU A 88 -10.09 -7.41 11.47
C LEU A 88 -10.08 -6.32 12.54
N SER A 89 -11.25 -5.73 12.83
CA SER A 89 -11.40 -4.87 14.00
C SER A 89 -12.84 -4.88 14.51
N ASP A 90 -13.06 -4.35 15.70
CA ASP A 90 -14.39 -3.97 16.13
C ASP A 90 -14.84 -2.68 15.44
N ARG A 91 -16.16 -2.44 15.38
CA ARG A 91 -16.74 -1.28 14.70
C ARG A 91 -16.24 0.06 15.26
N ASP A 92 -16.13 0.17 16.57
CA ASP A 92 -15.70 1.41 17.22
C ASP A 92 -14.26 1.77 16.85
N LYS A 93 -13.38 0.76 16.72
CA LYS A 93 -11.99 0.98 16.30
C LYS A 93 -11.93 1.37 14.83
N PHE A 94 -12.71 0.70 13.98
CA PHE A 94 -12.80 1.05 12.55
C PHE A 94 -13.31 2.47 12.33
N ALA A 95 -14.32 2.90 13.09
CA ALA A 95 -14.88 4.25 12.98
C ALA A 95 -13.89 5.37 13.30
N ASN A 96 -12.83 5.06 14.06
CA ASN A 96 -11.79 5.99 14.48
C ASN A 96 -10.50 5.90 13.64
N ILE A 97 -10.49 5.14 12.54
CA ILE A 97 -9.36 5.06 11.61
C ILE A 97 -9.81 5.38 10.19
N THR A 98 -8.96 6.07 9.44
CA THR A 98 -9.20 6.35 8.02
C THR A 98 -8.58 5.27 7.13
N ILE A 99 -9.12 5.09 5.93
CA ILE A 99 -8.57 4.14 4.95
C ILE A 99 -7.16 4.57 4.51
N GLU A 100 -6.93 5.89 4.43
CA GLU A 100 -5.62 6.49 4.17
C GLU A 100 -4.61 6.06 5.24
N LYS A 101 -5.00 6.07 6.52
CA LYS A 101 -4.13 5.62 7.61
C LYS A 101 -3.85 4.12 7.53
N ILE A 102 -4.81 3.29 7.14
CA ILE A 102 -4.58 1.85 6.91
C ILE A 102 -3.55 1.64 5.80
N ASN A 103 -3.74 2.27 4.64
CA ASN A 103 -2.77 2.19 3.53
C ASN A 103 -1.37 2.67 3.97
N ARG A 104 -1.32 3.77 4.73
CA ARG A 104 -0.06 4.32 5.25
C ARG A 104 0.67 3.37 6.19
N MET A 105 -0.03 2.68 7.09
CA MET A 105 0.58 1.68 7.99
C MET A 105 1.15 0.48 7.21
N ILE A 106 0.47 0.04 6.15
CA ILE A 106 0.98 -1.01 5.25
C ILE A 106 2.27 -0.54 4.58
N ASP A 107 2.30 0.68 4.03
CA ASP A 107 3.49 1.23 3.37
C ASP A 107 4.68 1.39 4.32
N LEU A 108 4.44 1.94 5.52
CA LEU A 108 5.48 2.16 6.53
C LEU A 108 6.06 0.84 7.06
N SER A 109 5.21 -0.14 7.36
CA SER A 109 5.66 -1.46 7.83
C SER A 109 6.41 -2.23 6.73
N ARG A 110 5.96 -2.14 5.47
CA ARG A 110 6.70 -2.69 4.32
C ARG A 110 8.07 -2.04 4.15
N ALA A 111 8.14 -0.71 4.23
CA ALA A 111 9.42 0.01 4.15
C ALA A 111 10.38 -0.43 5.27
N ALA A 112 9.86 -0.60 6.49
CA ALA A 112 10.64 -1.11 7.62
C ALA A 112 11.17 -2.54 7.39
N LEU A 113 10.37 -3.43 6.79
CA LEU A 113 10.80 -4.78 6.40
C LEU A 113 11.97 -4.74 5.41
N ILE A 114 11.85 -3.92 4.38
CA ILE A 114 12.84 -3.80 3.31
C ILE A 114 14.16 -3.26 3.85
N VAL A 115 14.12 -2.17 4.64
CA VAL A 115 15.31 -1.54 5.21
C VAL A 115 16.08 -2.49 6.13
N LYS A 116 15.37 -3.33 6.88
CA LYS A 116 16.01 -4.30 7.79
C LYS A 116 16.49 -5.57 7.08
N SER A 117 16.18 -5.74 5.81
CA SER A 117 16.51 -6.94 5.06
C SER A 117 17.77 -6.78 4.21
N ARG A 118 18.73 -7.71 4.38
CA ARG A 118 19.95 -7.74 3.58
C ARG A 118 19.69 -8.12 2.12
N ASN A 119 18.70 -8.98 1.88
CA ASN A 119 18.37 -9.52 0.55
C ASN A 119 17.05 -8.94 0.03
N TRP A 120 16.83 -7.65 0.30
CA TRP A 120 15.61 -6.96 -0.07
C TRP A 120 15.17 -7.12 -1.53
N PRO A 121 16.04 -7.27 -2.57
CA PRO A 121 15.55 -7.46 -3.95
C PRO A 121 14.73 -8.75 -4.12
N SER A 122 14.96 -9.75 -3.25
CA SER A 122 14.22 -11.02 -3.27
C SER A 122 12.94 -11.02 -2.42
N PHE A 123 12.65 -9.91 -1.73
CA PHE A 123 11.44 -9.78 -0.93
C PHE A 123 10.20 -9.92 -1.82
N SER A 124 9.32 -10.87 -1.49
CA SER A 124 8.02 -11.05 -2.14
C SER A 124 6.93 -11.16 -1.07
N PRO A 125 6.03 -10.16 -0.95
CA PRO A 125 4.94 -10.21 0.00
C PRO A 125 3.92 -11.29 -0.42
N LYS A 126 3.40 -12.03 0.56
CA LYS A 126 2.39 -13.08 0.34
C LYS A 126 1.06 -12.72 0.98
N ALA A 127 1.10 -12.24 2.22
CA ALA A 127 -0.08 -11.77 2.93
C ALA A 127 0.25 -10.56 3.82
N VAL A 128 -0.73 -9.68 3.99
CA VAL A 128 -0.72 -8.61 4.99
C VAL A 128 -2.03 -8.60 5.76
N THR A 129 -1.90 -8.63 7.08
CA THR A 129 -3.02 -8.59 8.02
C THR A 129 -2.98 -7.28 8.79
N VAL A 130 -4.12 -6.60 8.86
CA VAL A 130 -4.32 -5.41 9.68
C VAL A 130 -5.35 -5.75 10.74
N ALA A 131 -4.96 -5.62 12.01
CA ALA A 131 -5.85 -5.92 13.12
C ALA A 131 -5.71 -4.91 14.24
N TRP A 132 -6.79 -4.68 14.99
CA TRP A 132 -6.70 -4.00 16.28
C TRP A 132 -6.36 -5.01 17.39
N SER A 133 -5.47 -4.64 18.30
CA SER A 133 -5.13 -5.43 19.47
C SER A 133 -5.44 -4.67 20.76
N ASP A 134 -6.40 -5.20 21.53
CA ASP A 134 -6.78 -4.63 22.82
C ASP A 134 -5.68 -4.78 23.88
N SER A 135 -4.87 -5.84 23.81
CA SER A 135 -3.79 -6.07 24.78
C SER A 135 -2.68 -5.03 24.68
N THR A 136 -2.47 -4.49 23.48
CA THR A 136 -1.44 -3.47 23.19
C THR A 136 -2.04 -2.10 22.93
N ASN A 137 -3.38 -1.97 22.96
CA ASN A 137 -4.12 -0.75 22.61
C ASN A 137 -3.58 -0.10 21.31
N SER A 138 -3.34 -0.92 20.29
CA SER A 138 -2.61 -0.52 19.07
C SER A 138 -3.11 -1.27 17.83
N TRP A 139 -2.92 -0.68 16.66
CA TRP A 139 -3.04 -1.36 15.38
C TRP A 139 -1.82 -2.25 15.14
N MET A 140 -2.06 -3.45 14.62
CA MET A 140 -1.07 -4.44 14.26
C MET A 140 -1.06 -4.64 12.75
N ILE A 141 0.13 -4.63 12.16
CA ILE A 141 0.36 -5.05 10.77
C ILE A 141 1.23 -6.30 10.77
N GLY A 142 0.63 -7.44 10.45
CA GLY A 142 1.31 -8.72 10.30
C GLY A 142 1.62 -8.99 8.83
N TRP A 143 2.84 -9.40 8.54
CA TRP A 143 3.31 -9.74 7.20
C TRP A 143 3.72 -11.19 7.12
N THR A 144 3.25 -11.87 6.08
CA THR A 144 3.83 -13.11 5.58
C THR A 144 4.51 -12.81 4.24
N TYR A 145 5.78 -13.16 4.11
CA TYR A 145 6.57 -12.86 2.92
C TYR A 145 7.63 -13.93 2.69
N THR A 146 8.11 -14.06 1.46
CA THR A 146 9.28 -14.89 1.16
C THR A 146 10.51 -14.02 0.93
N ILE A 147 11.67 -14.52 1.33
CA ILE A 147 12.95 -13.90 1.04
C ILE A 147 14.05 -14.95 0.86
N LEU A 148 14.98 -14.70 -0.06
CA LEU A 148 16.18 -15.52 -0.23
C LEU A 148 17.18 -15.17 0.88
N ASN A 149 17.51 -16.13 1.72
CA ASN A 149 18.60 -16.01 2.68
C ASN A 149 19.75 -16.86 2.15
N THR A 150 20.72 -16.24 1.46
CA THR A 150 21.88 -16.89 0.78
C THR A 150 21.49 -17.75 -0.44
N ASP A 151 22.40 -18.59 -0.94
CA ASP A 151 22.22 -19.50 -2.09
C ASP A 151 21.19 -20.64 -1.85
N ALA A 152 20.30 -20.46 -0.88
CA ALA A 152 19.25 -21.39 -0.51
C ALA A 152 17.89 -20.95 -1.10
N GLU A 153 16.93 -21.87 -1.12
CA GLU A 153 15.55 -21.62 -1.55
C GLU A 153 14.89 -20.47 -0.75
N PRO A 154 13.94 -19.72 -1.35
CA PRO A 154 13.20 -18.69 -0.64
C PRO A 154 12.49 -19.27 0.58
N THR A 155 12.70 -18.67 1.75
CA THR A 155 12.03 -19.08 2.98
C THR A 155 10.88 -18.16 3.28
N GLU A 156 9.74 -18.72 3.71
CA GLU A 156 8.64 -17.94 4.24
C GLU A 156 9.00 -17.40 5.63
N GLN A 157 8.69 -16.13 5.84
CA GLN A 157 9.01 -15.35 7.02
C GLN A 157 7.76 -14.64 7.51
N TYR A 158 7.72 -14.36 8.80
CA TYR A 158 6.63 -13.66 9.45
C TYR A 158 7.15 -12.51 10.32
N LYS A 159 6.49 -11.35 10.23
CA LYS A 159 6.85 -10.18 11.04
C LYS A 159 5.61 -9.37 11.41
N ILE A 160 5.62 -8.77 12.60
CA ILE A 160 4.55 -7.90 13.11
C ILE A 160 5.13 -6.52 13.40
N TYR A 161 4.34 -5.49 13.08
CA TYR A 161 4.57 -4.11 13.47
C TYR A 161 3.37 -3.53 14.21
N TYR A 162 3.63 -2.58 15.10
CA TYR A 162 2.59 -1.92 15.88
C TYR A 162 2.56 -0.42 15.58
N PHE A 163 1.35 0.14 15.60
CA PHE A 163 1.07 1.56 15.39
C PHE A 163 0.05 2.03 16.42
N THR A 164 0.32 3.16 17.07
CA THR A 164 -0.65 3.73 18.01
C THR A 164 -1.76 4.48 17.28
N ASN A 165 -2.85 4.79 18.00
CA ASN A 165 -3.90 5.64 17.43
C ASN A 165 -3.44 7.09 17.20
N GLU A 166 -2.49 7.58 17.99
CA GLU A 166 -2.06 8.98 17.99
C GLU A 166 -0.84 9.24 17.10
N SER A 167 -0.01 8.23 16.85
CA SER A 167 1.21 8.36 16.04
C SER A 167 1.22 7.40 14.85
N GLU A 168 1.81 7.86 13.75
CA GLU A 168 2.22 7.00 12.63
C GLU A 168 3.58 6.32 12.91
N GLU A 169 4.07 6.40 14.14
CA GLU A 169 5.38 5.88 14.51
C GLU A 169 5.33 4.36 14.67
N LEU A 170 6.23 3.72 13.95
CA LEU A 170 6.43 2.28 13.95
C LEU A 170 7.25 1.89 15.18
N PHE A 171 6.73 0.98 16.00
CA PHE A 171 7.51 0.34 17.04
C PHE A 171 7.46 -1.18 16.89
N GLU A 172 8.62 -1.81 17.10
CA GLU A 172 8.74 -3.25 17.23
C GLU A 172 8.74 -3.59 18.72
N ARG A 173 8.07 -4.67 19.09
CA ARG A 173 8.25 -5.28 20.41
C ARG A 173 9.15 -6.49 20.24
N ASP A 174 10.18 -6.56 21.07
CA ASP A 174 11.03 -7.73 21.25
C ASP A 174 10.24 -8.90 21.87
#